data_AF-A0A0C1ZJ64-F1
#
_entry.id   AF-A0A0C1ZJ64-F1
#
_cell.length_a   1.000
_cell.length_b   1.000
_cell.length_c   1.000
_cell.angle_alpha   90.00
_cell.angle_beta   90.00
_cell.angle_gamma   90.00
#
_symmetry.space_group_name_H-M   'P 1'
#
loop_
_entity.id
_entity.type
_entity.pdbx_description
1 polymer ?
#
loop_
_entity_poly.entity_id
_entity_poly.type
_entity_poly.pdbx_seq_one_letter_code
_entity_poly.pdbx_strand_id
1 'polypeptide(L)'
;MNHEAHQNEILVTDLSTLEINDVIRISDGTKQPPKHHTKKLSRWTQKNQTALFHGLEHNNTMIKIKDKPEPIMVHWIGLDGLKVFKQVSALS
;
A
#
# COMPACT_ATOMS: atom_id res chain seq x y z
N MET A 1 -0.39 11.80 25.31
CA MET A 1 0.23 12.59 24.24
C MET A 1 0.16 11.74 22.98
N ASN A 2 -0.88 11.93 22.17
CA ASN A 2 -1.05 11.18 20.92
C ASN A 2 -0.17 11.85 19.85
N HIS A 3 1.02 11.29 19.62
CA HIS A 3 1.74 11.54 18.38
C HIS A 3 1.01 10.79 17.26
N GLU A 4 -0.13 11.31 16.81
CA GLU A 4 -0.60 11.02 15.46
C GLU A 4 0.36 11.78 14.53
N ALA A 5 1.48 11.14 14.21
CA ALA A 5 2.27 11.54 13.07
C ALA A 5 1.32 11.50 11.88
N HIS A 6 0.84 12.67 11.47
CA HIS A 6 0.13 12.83 10.21
C HIS A 6 1.11 12.37 9.13
N GLN A 7 1.02 11.11 8.76
CA GLN A 7 1.76 10.56 7.64
C GLN A 7 1.25 11.32 6.43
N ASN A 8 2.06 12.26 5.94
CA ASN A 8 1.75 12.94 4.71
C ASN A 8 1.80 11.88 3.61
N GLU A 9 0.68 11.63 2.96
CA GLU A 9 0.58 10.68 1.85
C GLU A 9 0.28 11.44 0.56
N ILE A 10 0.96 11.08 -0.53
CA ILE A 10 0.71 11.61 -1.86
C ILE A 10 0.13 10.52 -2.75
N LEU A 11 -0.94 10.83 -3.48
CA LEU A 11 -1.46 9.93 -4.51
C LEU A 11 -0.44 9.81 -5.63
N VAL A 12 -0.05 8.58 -5.96
CA VAL A 12 0.89 8.29 -7.03
C VAL A 12 0.10 8.03 -8.30
N THR A 13 0.16 8.97 -9.24
CA THR A 13 -0.51 8.85 -10.55
C THR A 13 0.39 8.23 -11.60
N ASP A 14 1.70 8.35 -11.43
CA ASP A 14 2.72 7.70 -12.26
C ASP A 14 3.58 6.81 -11.36
N LEU A 15 3.43 5.50 -11.51
CA LEU A 15 4.12 4.52 -10.67
C LEU A 15 5.62 4.46 -10.96
N SER A 16 6.08 4.97 -12.10
CA SER A 16 7.51 4.99 -12.46
C SER A 16 8.33 5.91 -11.57
N THR A 17 7.68 6.81 -10.82
CA THR A 17 8.33 7.70 -9.84
C THR A 17 8.59 7.02 -8.50
N LEU A 18 8.17 5.78 -8.30
CA LEU A 18 8.39 5.02 -7.07
C LEU A 18 9.80 4.42 -7.04
N GLU A 19 10.44 4.50 -5.89
CA GLU A 19 11.74 3.91 -5.62
C GLU A 19 11.59 2.66 -4.76
N ILE A 20 12.46 1.67 -4.99
CA ILE A 20 12.44 0.43 -4.19
C ILE A 20 12.60 0.77 -2.71
N ASN A 21 11.75 0.15 -1.89
CA ASN A 21 11.57 0.39 -0.46
C ASN A 21 10.83 1.68 -0.07
N ASP A 22 10.25 2.41 -1.03
CA ASP A 22 9.23 3.41 -0.71
C ASP A 22 8.11 2.76 0.09
N VAL A 23 7.71 3.40 1.19
CA VAL A 23 6.53 2.98 1.95
C VAL A 23 5.31 3.46 1.19
N ILE A 24 4.51 2.51 0.71
CA ILE A 24 3.29 2.79 -0.05
C ILE A 24 2.08 2.20 0.65
N ARG A 25 0.94 2.88 0.53
CA ARG A 25 -0.37 2.35 0.86
C ARG A 25 -1.13 2.06 -0.42
N ILE A 26 -1.61 0.84 -0.56
CA ILE A 26 -2.50 0.41 -1.62
C ILE A 26 -3.91 0.39 -1.05
N SER A 27 -4.89 0.95 -1.76
CA SER A 27 -6.28 1.02 -1.26
C SER A 27 -7.30 1.13 -2.37
N ASP A 28 -8.45 0.48 -2.18
CA ASP A 28 -9.65 0.65 -3.01
C ASP A 28 -10.62 1.72 -2.46
N GLY A 29 -10.25 2.40 -1.36
CA GLY A 29 -11.05 3.43 -0.70
C GLY A 29 -12.22 2.90 0.15
N THR A 30 -12.38 1.58 0.26
CA THR A 30 -13.46 1.00 1.08
C THR A 30 -13.14 1.06 2.57
N LYS A 31 -14.17 1.21 3.41
CA LYS A 31 -14.00 1.25 4.87
C LYS A 31 -13.67 -0.14 5.42
N GLN A 32 -12.78 -0.18 6.41
CA GLN A 32 -12.43 -1.41 7.11
C GLN A 32 -13.68 -2.08 7.70
N PRO A 33 -13.96 -3.34 7.38
CA PRO A 33 -15.08 -4.07 7.95
C PRO A 33 -14.83 -4.41 9.43
N PRO A 34 -15.88 -4.73 10.22
CA PRO A 34 -15.70 -5.10 11.62
C PRO A 34 -14.84 -6.36 11.77
N LYS A 35 -14.03 -6.41 12.83
CA LYS A 35 -13.00 -7.45 13.04
C LYS A 35 -13.54 -8.88 13.05
N HIS A 36 -14.78 -9.09 13.51
CA HIS A 36 -15.41 -10.41 13.58
C HIS A 36 -15.87 -10.96 12.21
N HIS A 37 -15.96 -10.12 11.17
CA HIS A 37 -16.22 -10.58 9.81
C HIS A 37 -14.93 -11.06 9.13
N THR A 38 -14.32 -12.12 9.64
CA THR A 38 -12.98 -12.62 9.26
C THR A 38 -12.77 -12.75 7.75
N LYS A 39 -13.72 -13.35 7.01
CA LYS A 39 -13.64 -13.49 5.54
C LYS A 39 -13.68 -12.14 4.82
N LYS A 40 -14.54 -11.22 5.26
CA LYS A 40 -14.66 -9.88 4.66
C LYS A 40 -13.43 -9.03 4.97
N LEU A 41 -12.92 -9.13 6.19
CA LEU A 41 -11.70 -8.47 6.63
C LEU A 41 -10.49 -8.94 5.82
N SER A 42 -10.32 -10.24 5.63
CA SER A 42 -9.22 -10.79 4.83
C SER A 42 -9.22 -10.25 3.39
N ARG A 43 -10.38 -10.25 2.72
CA ARG A 43 -10.52 -9.65 1.38
C ARG A 43 -10.25 -8.15 1.35
N TRP A 44 -10.68 -7.44 2.40
CA TRP A 44 -10.41 -6.01 2.53
C TRP A 44 -8.91 -5.74 2.68
N THR A 45 -8.21 -6.49 3.53
CA THR A 45 -6.76 -6.35 3.77
C THR A 45 -5.94 -6.62 2.51
N GLN A 46 -6.34 -7.59 1.68
CA GLN A 46 -5.67 -7.84 0.39
C GLN A 46 -5.69 -6.62 -0.54
N LYS A 47 -6.73 -5.79 -0.47
CA LYS A 47 -6.91 -4.58 -1.28
C LYS A 47 -6.50 -3.29 -0.57
N ASN A 48 -6.30 -3.34 0.75
CA ASN A 48 -6.04 -2.20 1.61
C ASN A 48 -4.91 -2.56 2.57
N GLN A 49 -3.68 -2.21 2.18
CA GLN A 49 -2.48 -2.56 2.93
C GLN A 49 -1.37 -1.54 2.72
N THR A 50 -0.48 -1.46 3.72
CA THR A 50 0.76 -0.69 3.65
C THR A 50 1.92 -1.64 3.47
N ALA A 51 2.75 -1.37 2.47
CA ALA A 51 3.84 -2.24 2.06
C ALA A 51 5.04 -1.44 1.56
N LEU A 52 6.14 -2.12 1.28
CA LEU A 52 7.30 -1.55 0.62
C LEU A 52 7.23 -1.83 -0.88
N PHE A 53 7.38 -0.79 -1.70
CA PHE A 53 7.48 -0.95 -3.14
C PHE A 53 8.73 -1.74 -3.52
N HIS A 54 8.61 -2.64 -4.48
CA HIS A 54 9.72 -3.47 -4.95
C HIS A 54 9.84 -3.55 -6.48
N GLY A 55 8.93 -2.92 -7.23
CA GLY A 55 8.99 -2.85 -8.69
C GLY A 55 7.61 -2.91 -9.35
N LEU A 56 7.63 -2.82 -10.68
CA LEU A 56 6.45 -2.93 -11.56
C LEU A 56 6.68 -4.06 -12.56
N GLU A 57 5.58 -4.64 -13.07
CA GLU A 57 5.62 -5.60 -14.17
C GLU A 57 4.38 -5.44 -15.06
N HIS A 58 4.40 -6.06 -16.25
CA HIS A 58 3.27 -6.17 -17.17
C HIS A 58 2.62 -4.81 -17.48
N ASN A 59 3.35 -3.89 -18.11
CA ASN A 59 2.86 -2.58 -18.53
C ASN A 59 2.21 -1.76 -17.39
N ASN A 60 2.80 -1.80 -16.18
CA ASN A 60 2.32 -1.07 -14.99
C ASN A 60 0.95 -1.52 -14.46
N THR A 61 0.47 -2.72 -14.83
CA THR A 61 -0.79 -3.27 -14.33
C THR A 61 -0.63 -4.01 -13.00
N MET A 62 0.59 -4.42 -12.67
CA MET A 62 0.94 -5.14 -11.44
C MET A 62 2.04 -4.43 -10.68
N ILE A 63 1.87 -4.36 -9.35
CA ILE A 63 2.86 -3.82 -8.42
C ILE A 63 3.49 -4.96 -7.62
N LYS A 64 4.80 -4.96 -7.53
CA LYS A 64 5.59 -5.87 -6.71
C LYS A 64 5.82 -5.23 -5.35
N ILE A 65 5.45 -5.91 -4.28
CA ILE A 65 5.59 -5.38 -2.92
C ILE A 65 6.22 -6.36 -1.95
N LYS A 66 6.75 -5.82 -0.86
CA LYS A 66 7.17 -6.57 0.34
C LYS A 66 6.33 -6.13 1.53
N ASP A 67 5.90 -7.08 2.34
CA ASP A 67 5.12 -6.79 3.55
C ASP A 67 5.88 -5.89 4.54
N LYS A 68 5.12 -5.11 5.32
CA LYS A 68 5.62 -4.32 6.45
C LYS A 68 4.87 -4.77 7.72
N PRO A 69 5.51 -4.88 8.90
CA PRO A 69 6.88 -4.46 9.24
C PRO A 69 7.99 -5.42 8.83
N GLU A 70 7.68 -6.68 8.60
CA GLU A 70 8.67 -7.69 8.26
C GLU A 70 8.59 -8.03 6.76
N PRO A 71 9.58 -7.61 5.94
CA PRO A 71 9.60 -7.90 4.51
C PRO A 71 10.03 -9.35 4.27
N ILE A 72 9.15 -10.29 4.63
CA ILE A 72 9.43 -11.73 4.59
C ILE A 72 9.34 -12.26 3.16
N MET A 73 8.33 -11.81 2.40
CA MET A 73 8.06 -12.29 1.06
C MET A 73 7.74 -11.16 0.10
N VAL A 74 8.12 -11.38 -1.16
CA VAL A 74 7.74 -10.53 -2.26
C VAL A 74 6.52 -11.13 -2.95
N HIS A 75 5.49 -10.33 -3.14
CA HIS A 75 4.30 -10.76 -3.87
C HIS A 75 3.79 -9.66 -4.80
N TRP A 76 2.89 -10.06 -5.70
CA TRP A 76 2.35 -9.22 -6.76
C TRP A 76 0.90 -8.86 -6.49
N ILE A 77 0.53 -7.62 -6.76
CA ILE A 77 -0.83 -7.12 -6.63
C ILE A 77 -1.26 -6.51 -7.96
N GLY A 78 -2.39 -6.98 -8.50
CA GLY A 78 -3.05 -6.31 -9.63
C GLY A 78 -3.70 -5.01 -9.17
N LEU A 79 -3.52 -3.94 -9.94
CA LEU A 79 -3.94 -2.58 -9.57
C LEU A 79 -5.37 -2.22 -9.99
N ASP A 80 -6.16 -3.18 -10.48
CA ASP A 80 -7.54 -2.92 -10.94
C ASP A 80 -8.41 -2.33 -9.81
N GLY A 81 -8.86 -1.10 -10.01
CA GLY A 81 -9.65 -0.35 -9.03
C GLY A 81 -8.88 0.06 -7.76
N LEU A 82 -7.55 -0.10 -7.73
CA LEU A 82 -6.71 0.28 -6.59
C LEU A 82 -6.00 1.61 -6.84
N LYS A 83 -5.76 2.35 -5.75
CA LYS A 83 -4.94 3.57 -5.73
C LYS A 83 -3.71 3.33 -4.88
N VAL A 84 -2.59 3.91 -5.32
CA VAL A 84 -1.31 3.82 -4.62
C VAL A 84 -0.97 5.19 -4.04
N PHE A 85 -0.62 5.23 -2.76
CA PHE A 85 -0.21 6.43 -2.05
C PHE A 85 1.20 6.24 -1.52
N LYS A 86 2.12 7.16 -1.78
CA LYS A 86 3.47 7.14 -1.20
C LYS A 86 3.46 7.93 0.11
N GLN A 87 3.97 7.33 1.17
CA GLN A 87 4.18 8.03 2.43
C GLN A 87 5.41 8.92 2.30
N VAL A 88 5.26 10.21 2.52
CA VAL A 88 6.38 11.15 2.60
C VAL A 88 6.69 11.40 4.06
N SER A 89 7.93 11.13 4.46
CA SER A 89 8.43 11.58 5.75
C SER A 89 8.37 13.09 5.77
N ALA A 90 7.74 13.69 6.78
CA ALA A 90 7.95 15.09 7.06
C ALA A 90 9.45 15.28 7.31
N LEU A 91 10.12 16.05 6.45
CA LEU A 91 11.49 16.49 6.71
C LEU A 91 11.45 17.29 8.00
N SER A 92 12.10 16.77 9.04
CA SER A 92 12.38 17.48 10.29
C SER A 92 13.41 18.58 10.06
#